data_AF-Q6MN91-F1
#
_entry.id   AF-Q6MN91-F1
#
_cell.length_a   1.000
_cell.length_b   1.000
_cell.length_c   1.000
_cell.angle_alpha   90.00
_cell.angle_beta   90.00
_cell.angle_gamma   90.00
#
_symmetry.space_group_name_H-M   'P 1'
#
loop_
_entity.id
_entity.type
_entity.pdbx_description
1 polymer ?
#
loop_
_entity_poly.entity_id
_entity_poly.type
_entity_poly.pdbx_seq_one_letter_code
_entity_poly.pdbx_strand_id
1 'polypeptide(L)'
;MERYWSQRIVASVLTLQFAAVAHADVQIPAYTNGAELFNEAQNKPPFEGVGRIGDVTRQAGGGLYRLDLVKPLPLTSLKAKPSAGRVKIVTVTLVTDKGDRIPVKAYNNVVVASTDQPLASELLNTPAPISVVEVQAEAMGGKAALDINAISNSEIPKLNLRGEEVACKKNIDATLKEHLDVVQVWAGRAEVSAPGSIQEKYATKEFNRYVNEFISVLKADKAAFASTEYTVTLLNFFAERHNTARAESAADVAYKNMAMETFNAFLLALQSDQTCYNIGSEGMIKIATDFQKRLEGNKPDSRARKLYEVFVVGIGKLIPTQYRKELAAKNLTFRQADNEGHKYYKLVTTSKPDNFLKATHQDMSASAYAVAEQALNREVKTMTSDQRYELIVEYQAKYNDAANYPAEIMMKYLIILSESGTLFRIYR
;
A
#
# COMPACT_ATOMS: atom_id res chain seq x y z
N MET A 1 -59.90 -39.00 0.76
CA MET A 1 -58.44 -39.00 0.46
C MET A 1 -57.74 -38.53 1.72
N GLU A 2 -57.64 -39.35 2.78
CA GLU A 2 -56.65 -40.44 2.98
C GLU A 2 -55.20 -39.96 2.75
N ARG A 3 -54.19 -40.14 3.61
CA ARG A 3 -54.03 -40.79 4.93
C ARG A 3 -52.69 -40.31 5.54
N TYR A 4 -52.67 -40.29 6.87
CA TYR A 4 -51.53 -40.39 7.80
C TYR A 4 -50.36 -41.26 7.33
N TRP A 5 -49.13 -40.98 7.80
CA TRP A 5 -48.23 -42.03 8.31
C TRP A 5 -47.38 -41.56 9.49
N SER A 6 -47.32 -42.45 10.48
CA SER A 6 -46.88 -42.30 11.85
C SER A 6 -45.59 -43.07 12.13
N GLN A 7 -44.97 -42.74 13.26
CA GLN A 7 -43.96 -43.45 14.05
C GLN A 7 -44.01 -44.99 13.96
N ARG A 8 -42.85 -45.64 14.15
CA ARG A 8 -42.71 -46.74 15.14
C ARG A 8 -41.28 -47.11 15.52
N ILE A 9 -41.16 -47.36 16.82
CA ILE A 9 -40.10 -47.94 17.66
C ILE A 9 -40.00 -49.45 17.42
N VAL A 10 -38.83 -50.09 17.59
CA VAL A 10 -38.68 -51.39 18.29
C VAL A 10 -37.28 -51.49 18.94
N ALA A 11 -37.29 -51.78 20.24
CA ALA A 11 -36.15 -52.17 21.07
C ALA A 11 -35.85 -53.67 20.93
N SER A 12 -34.63 -54.10 21.25
CA SER A 12 -34.34 -55.51 21.52
C SER A 12 -33.36 -55.64 22.67
N VAL A 13 -33.88 -56.20 23.76
CA VAL A 13 -33.18 -56.68 24.97
C VAL A 13 -32.81 -58.14 24.74
N LEU A 14 -31.60 -58.54 25.11
CA LEU A 14 -31.26 -59.95 25.33
C LEU A 14 -30.36 -60.08 26.56
N THR A 15 -30.96 -60.69 27.58
CA THR A 15 -30.41 -61.14 28.86
C THR A 15 -29.82 -62.54 28.75
N LEU A 16 -28.77 -62.85 29.55
CA LEU A 16 -28.47 -64.15 30.20
C LEU A 16 -27.15 -63.96 31.02
N GLN A 17 -27.19 -63.82 32.37
CA GLN A 17 -27.08 -64.86 33.42
C GLN A 17 -25.83 -65.76 33.32
N PHE A 18 -25.10 -66.18 34.37
CA PHE A 18 -24.74 -65.79 35.75
C PHE A 18 -23.70 -66.86 36.22
N ALA A 19 -22.96 -66.57 37.31
CA ALA A 19 -22.13 -67.45 38.18
C ALA A 19 -20.59 -67.40 37.94
N ALA A 20 -19.70 -67.40 38.95
CA ALA A 20 -19.75 -67.20 40.40
C ALA A 20 -18.29 -67.21 40.96
N VAL A 21 -17.99 -66.39 41.99
CA VAL A 21 -17.04 -66.59 43.13
C VAL A 21 -15.52 -66.63 42.76
N ALA A 22 -14.54 -65.98 43.40
CA ALA A 22 -14.26 -65.68 44.81
C ALA A 22 -13.33 -64.44 44.97
N HIS A 23 -13.16 -64.03 46.23
CA HIS A 23 -12.61 -62.79 46.75
C HIS A 23 -11.09 -62.54 46.56
N ALA A 24 -10.72 -61.27 46.40
CA ALA A 24 -9.63 -60.64 47.15
C ALA A 24 -9.84 -59.11 47.16
N ASP A 25 -10.01 -58.55 48.36
CA ASP A 25 -10.13 -57.12 48.62
C ASP A 25 -8.86 -56.36 48.20
N VAL A 26 -9.02 -55.40 47.28
CA VAL A 26 -8.11 -54.26 47.16
C VAL A 26 -8.96 -53.01 46.93
N GLN A 27 -8.88 -52.06 47.85
CA GLN A 27 -9.54 -50.76 47.75
C GLN A 27 -9.01 -49.99 46.53
N ILE A 28 -9.90 -49.68 45.57
CA ILE A 28 -9.64 -48.72 44.49
C ILE A 28 -10.70 -47.61 44.59
N PRO A 29 -10.31 -46.32 44.71
CA PRO A 29 -11.26 -45.23 44.75
C PRO A 29 -11.85 -44.90 43.37
N ALA A 30 -13.17 -44.74 43.37
CA ALA A 30 -14.07 -44.05 42.42
C ALA A 30 -13.59 -43.77 40.98
N TYR A 31 -14.22 -44.48 40.04
CA TYR A 31 -14.37 -44.06 38.64
C TYR A 31 -15.03 -42.68 38.55
N THR A 32 -14.35 -41.73 37.90
CA THR A 32 -14.94 -40.51 37.34
C THR A 32 -14.89 -40.60 35.81
N ASN A 33 -16.08 -40.56 35.22
CA ASN A 33 -16.47 -40.13 33.88
C ASN A 33 -15.47 -40.33 32.71
N GLY A 34 -15.81 -41.27 31.83
CA GLY A 34 -15.22 -41.45 30.51
C GLY A 34 -15.53 -40.30 29.54
N ALA A 35 -14.78 -39.21 29.65
CA ALA A 35 -14.83 -38.07 28.73
C ALA A 35 -13.44 -37.60 28.27
N GLU A 36 -12.40 -38.44 28.32
CA GLU A 36 -11.03 -38.03 27.94
C GLU A 36 -10.41 -38.81 26.76
N LEU A 37 -11.10 -39.78 26.16
CA LEU A 37 -10.51 -40.61 25.09
C LEU A 37 -10.89 -40.21 23.65
N PHE A 38 -11.37 -38.99 23.41
CA PHE A 38 -11.70 -38.51 22.05
C PHE A 38 -11.07 -37.16 21.65
N ASN A 39 -10.10 -36.61 22.40
CA ASN A 39 -9.42 -35.36 22.02
C ASN A 39 -7.93 -35.50 21.66
N GLU A 40 -7.40 -36.70 21.48
CA GLU A 40 -6.03 -36.94 21.00
C GLU A 40 -5.92 -37.22 19.50
N ALA A 41 -6.89 -36.74 18.70
CA ALA A 41 -6.76 -36.72 17.25
C ALA A 41 -6.01 -35.44 16.80
N GLN A 42 -4.70 -35.58 16.58
CA GLN A 42 -3.85 -34.76 15.70
C GLN A 42 -3.54 -33.31 16.09
N ASN A 43 -2.75 -33.09 17.15
CA ASN A 43 -1.86 -31.94 17.20
C ASN A 43 -0.42 -32.39 16.95
N LYS A 44 -0.08 -32.64 15.68
CA LYS A 44 1.33 -32.58 15.29
C LYS A 44 1.82 -31.14 15.56
N PRO A 45 3.01 -30.94 16.16
CA PRO A 45 3.54 -29.61 16.31
C PRO A 45 3.57 -28.92 14.94
N PRO A 46 3.12 -27.66 14.84
CA PRO A 46 3.04 -26.99 13.56
C PRO A 46 4.45 -26.87 12.97
N PHE A 47 4.57 -27.08 11.66
CA PHE A 47 5.85 -27.01 10.96
C PHE A 47 6.25 -25.55 10.75
N GLU A 48 7.45 -25.19 11.19
CA GLU A 48 7.99 -23.84 11.09
C GLU A 48 9.19 -23.82 10.14
N GLY A 49 9.22 -22.86 9.22
CA GLY A 49 10.31 -22.65 8.28
C GLY A 49 10.70 -21.19 8.18
N VAL A 50 12.00 -20.92 8.04
CA VAL A 50 12.58 -19.57 8.18
C VAL A 50 13.11 -19.06 6.86
N GLY A 51 12.67 -17.87 6.45
CA GLY A 51 13.26 -17.07 5.39
C GLY A 51 14.06 -15.91 5.98
N ARG A 52 15.30 -15.73 5.56
CA ARG A 52 16.21 -14.71 6.10
C ARG A 52 16.38 -13.55 5.13
N ILE A 53 16.21 -12.33 5.64
CA ILE A 53 16.51 -11.07 4.95
C ILE A 53 17.75 -10.48 5.62
N GLY A 54 18.91 -10.64 4.97
CA GLY A 54 20.21 -10.33 5.56
C GLY A 54 20.56 -8.84 5.62
N ASP A 55 19.97 -8.01 4.76
CA ASP A 55 20.20 -6.56 4.74
C ASP A 55 18.89 -5.80 4.48
N VAL A 56 18.40 -5.11 5.52
CA VAL A 56 17.22 -4.26 5.45
C VAL A 56 17.65 -2.83 5.13
N THR A 57 17.08 -2.24 4.07
CA THR A 57 17.43 -0.89 3.62
C THR A 57 16.98 0.19 4.59
N ARG A 58 17.74 1.29 4.65
CA ARG A 58 17.40 2.51 5.42
C ARG A 58 16.51 3.49 4.67
N GLN A 59 16.08 3.16 3.45
CA GLN A 59 15.24 4.05 2.66
C GLN A 59 13.88 4.23 3.35
N ALA A 60 13.46 5.49 3.50
CA ALA A 60 12.15 5.83 4.05
C ALA A 60 11.04 5.14 3.24
N GLY A 61 10.16 4.42 3.93
CA GLY A 61 9.12 3.58 3.29
C GLY A 61 9.55 2.14 3.02
N GLY A 62 10.81 1.80 3.31
CA GLY A 62 11.33 0.43 3.28
C GLY A 62 11.58 -0.12 1.88
N GLY A 63 12.34 -1.21 1.84
CA GLY A 63 12.53 -2.04 0.65
C GLY A 63 11.54 -3.19 0.66
N LEU A 64 11.13 -3.63 -0.53
CA LEU A 64 10.36 -4.86 -0.69
C LEU A 64 11.30 -6.07 -0.75
N TYR A 65 10.99 -7.08 0.02
CA TYR A 65 11.66 -8.37 0.05
C TYR A 65 10.67 -9.45 -0.31
N ARG A 66 11.06 -10.34 -1.22
CA ARG A 66 10.21 -11.42 -1.70
C ARG A 66 10.78 -12.77 -1.30
N LEU A 67 10.05 -13.47 -0.43
CA LEU A 67 10.37 -14.81 0.02
C LEU A 67 9.45 -15.79 -0.74
N ASP A 68 10.00 -16.46 -1.75
CA ASP A 68 9.27 -17.46 -2.52
C ASP A 68 9.26 -18.78 -1.73
N LEU A 69 8.08 -19.39 -1.59
CA LEU A 69 8.00 -20.75 -1.08
C LEU A 69 8.41 -21.71 -2.20
N VAL A 70 9.30 -22.66 -1.91
CA VAL A 70 9.72 -23.71 -2.85
C VAL A 70 8.52 -24.50 -3.40
N LYS A 71 7.46 -24.63 -2.58
CA LYS A 71 6.19 -25.25 -2.94
C LYS A 71 5.04 -24.45 -2.32
N PRO A 72 3.97 -24.14 -3.07
CA PRO A 72 2.82 -23.44 -2.53
C PRO A 72 2.14 -24.19 -1.39
N LEU A 73 1.90 -23.53 -0.26
CA LEU A 73 1.41 -24.16 0.96
C LEU A 73 0.43 -23.28 1.75
N PRO A 74 -0.60 -23.87 2.38
CA PRO A 74 -1.45 -23.12 3.31
C PRO A 74 -0.63 -22.75 4.55
N LEU A 75 -0.58 -21.45 4.85
CA LEU A 75 0.09 -20.93 6.04
C LEU A 75 -0.93 -20.66 7.14
N THR A 76 -0.60 -21.01 8.37
CA THR A 76 -1.45 -20.78 9.55
C THR A 76 -1.07 -19.51 10.30
N SER A 77 0.21 -19.15 10.32
CA SER A 77 0.70 -17.89 10.88
C SER A 77 2.07 -17.53 10.33
N LEU A 78 2.46 -16.27 10.53
CA LEU A 78 3.80 -15.76 10.28
C LEU A 78 4.36 -15.19 11.59
N LYS A 79 5.65 -15.37 11.84
CA LYS A 79 6.38 -14.63 12.87
C LYS A 79 7.49 -13.81 12.21
N ALA A 80 7.68 -12.58 12.66
CA ALA A 80 8.78 -11.72 12.23
C ALA A 80 9.72 -11.47 13.42
N LYS A 81 11.01 -11.73 13.23
CA LYS A 81 12.04 -11.59 14.25
C LYS A 81 13.24 -10.84 13.70
N PRO A 82 13.67 -9.72 14.30
CA PRO A 82 14.89 -9.06 13.85
C PRO A 82 16.08 -9.95 14.20
N SER A 83 16.89 -10.31 13.21
CA SER A 83 18.14 -11.05 13.41
C SER A 83 19.33 -10.11 13.63
N ALA A 84 19.22 -8.85 13.21
CA ALA A 84 20.15 -7.78 13.56
C ALA A 84 19.44 -6.42 13.55
N GLY A 85 19.86 -5.48 14.40
CA GLY A 85 19.36 -4.11 14.41
C GLY A 85 17.86 -4.00 14.70
N ARG A 86 17.29 -2.83 14.42
CA ARG A 86 15.85 -2.55 14.57
C ARG A 86 15.22 -2.42 13.19
N VAL A 87 14.09 -3.09 12.98
CA VAL A 87 13.40 -3.12 11.70
C VAL A 87 11.97 -2.63 11.86
N LYS A 88 11.57 -1.67 11.04
CA LYS A 88 10.19 -1.26 10.88
C LYS A 88 9.58 -2.01 9.71
N ILE A 89 8.61 -2.87 9.99
CA ILE A 89 7.83 -3.55 8.96
C ILE A 89 6.71 -2.59 8.54
N VAL A 90 6.73 -2.17 7.29
CA VAL A 90 5.75 -1.27 6.70
C VAL A 90 4.50 -2.06 6.32
N THR A 91 4.68 -3.15 5.57
CA THR A 91 3.58 -4.07 5.19
C THR A 91 4.10 -5.50 5.02
N VAL A 92 3.20 -6.48 5.18
CA VAL A 92 3.42 -7.88 4.78
C VAL A 92 2.21 -8.34 3.99
N THR A 93 2.46 -8.94 2.83
CA THR A 93 1.42 -9.46 1.92
C THR A 93 1.74 -10.90 1.54
N LEU A 94 0.76 -11.78 1.64
CA LEU A 94 0.84 -13.13 1.13
C LEU A 94 0.33 -13.14 -0.31
N VAL A 95 1.00 -13.87 -1.21
CA VAL A 95 0.52 -14.09 -2.58
C VAL A 95 0.16 -15.56 -2.74
N THR A 96 -1.05 -15.84 -3.21
CA THR A 96 -1.51 -17.21 -3.48
C THR A 96 -0.84 -17.78 -4.72
N ASP A 97 -0.98 -19.10 -4.94
CA ASP A 97 -0.61 -19.75 -6.20
C ASP A 97 -1.33 -19.16 -7.44
N LYS A 98 -2.52 -18.59 -7.24
CA LYS A 98 -3.33 -17.92 -8.26
C LYS A 98 -2.98 -16.44 -8.46
N GLY A 99 -2.06 -15.90 -7.66
CA GLY A 99 -1.65 -14.50 -7.73
C GLY A 99 -2.50 -13.53 -6.90
N ASP A 100 -3.46 -14.03 -6.12
CA ASP A 100 -4.26 -13.18 -5.22
C ASP A 100 -3.39 -12.68 -4.06
N ARG A 101 -3.58 -11.41 -3.69
CA ARG A 101 -2.80 -10.75 -2.63
C ARG A 101 -3.62 -10.61 -1.35
N ILE A 102 -3.08 -11.11 -0.25
CA ILE A 102 -3.73 -11.13 1.07
C ILE A 102 -2.87 -10.33 2.06
N PRO A 103 -3.29 -9.12 2.50
CA PRO A 103 -2.52 -8.33 3.45
C PRO A 103 -2.58 -8.92 4.86
N VAL A 104 -1.45 -8.94 5.56
CA VAL A 104 -1.35 -9.42 6.94
C VAL A 104 -1.40 -8.23 7.91
N LYS A 105 -2.59 -7.98 8.47
CA LYS A 105 -2.90 -6.76 9.25
C LYS A 105 -1.97 -6.53 10.44
N ALA A 106 -1.54 -7.61 11.11
CA ALA A 106 -0.66 -7.55 12.27
C ALA A 106 0.69 -6.86 12.02
N TYR A 107 1.11 -6.75 10.75
CA TYR A 107 2.39 -6.17 10.36
C TYR A 107 2.29 -4.78 9.72
N ASN A 108 1.13 -4.11 9.80
CA ASN A 108 0.96 -2.79 9.21
C ASN A 108 1.66 -1.71 10.07
N ASN A 109 2.77 -1.17 9.54
CA ASN A 109 3.55 -0.08 10.12
C ASN A 109 4.05 -0.33 11.56
N VAL A 110 4.58 -1.54 11.82
CA VAL A 110 5.04 -1.97 13.15
C VAL A 110 6.57 -1.95 13.25
N VAL A 111 7.09 -1.48 14.39
CA VAL A 111 8.54 -1.53 14.68
C VAL A 111 8.84 -2.78 15.49
N VAL A 112 9.74 -3.62 14.97
CA VAL A 112 10.26 -4.80 15.65
C VAL A 112 11.69 -4.48 16.09
N ALA A 113 11.86 -4.30 17.40
CA ALA A 113 13.08 -3.76 17.97
C ALA A 113 13.83 -4.73 18.90
N SER A 114 13.20 -5.84 19.30
CA SER A 114 13.79 -6.82 20.22
C SER A 114 14.09 -8.13 19.51
N THR A 115 15.31 -8.64 19.67
CA THR A 115 15.71 -10.00 19.28
C THR A 115 14.97 -11.07 20.09
N ASP A 116 14.34 -10.70 21.20
CA ASP A 116 13.88 -11.67 22.22
C ASP A 116 12.37 -11.91 22.16
N GLN A 117 11.62 -11.05 21.47
CA GLN A 117 10.18 -11.23 21.25
C GLN A 117 9.84 -11.13 19.76
N PRO A 118 9.63 -12.27 19.07
CA PRO A 118 9.15 -12.25 17.70
C PRO A 118 7.72 -11.68 17.68
N LEU A 119 7.44 -10.82 16.72
CA LEU A 119 6.08 -10.38 16.44
C LEU A 119 5.37 -11.51 15.69
N ALA A 120 4.24 -11.99 16.19
CA ALA A 120 3.45 -13.02 15.53
C ALA A 120 2.22 -12.41 14.86
N SER A 121 1.82 -12.95 13.71
CA SER A 121 0.55 -12.62 13.09
C SER A 121 -0.61 -13.27 13.83
N GLU A 122 -1.81 -12.76 13.58
CA GLU A 122 -3.05 -13.50 13.81
C GLU A 122 -3.05 -14.83 13.02
N LEU A 123 -3.97 -15.73 13.38
CA LEU A 123 -4.23 -16.93 12.59
C LEU A 123 -4.67 -16.52 11.18
N LEU A 124 -3.89 -16.94 10.20
CA LEU A 124 -4.18 -16.73 8.79
C LEU A 124 -5.33 -17.66 8.41
N ASN A 125 -6.56 -17.15 8.45
CA ASN A 125 -7.78 -17.90 8.09
C ASN A 125 -7.89 -18.07 6.56
N THR A 126 -6.84 -18.55 5.90
CA THR A 126 -6.77 -18.69 4.44
C THR A 126 -6.53 -20.16 4.09
N PRO A 127 -7.52 -20.88 3.53
CA PRO A 127 -7.29 -22.22 3.01
C PRO A 127 -6.47 -22.24 1.71
N ALA A 128 -6.26 -21.06 1.10
CA ALA A 128 -5.53 -20.92 -0.15
C ALA A 128 -4.03 -21.21 0.04
N PRO A 129 -3.41 -21.97 -0.88
CA PRO A 129 -1.97 -22.20 -0.84
C PRO A 129 -1.22 -20.92 -1.20
N ILE A 130 -0.28 -20.54 -0.36
CA ILE A 130 0.57 -19.37 -0.50
C ILE A 130 1.83 -19.75 -1.26
N SER A 131 2.15 -19.01 -2.31
CA SER A 131 3.36 -19.19 -3.11
C SER A 131 4.47 -18.21 -2.71
N VAL A 132 4.12 -17.04 -2.16
CA VAL A 132 5.08 -15.97 -1.87
C VAL A 132 4.70 -15.21 -0.60
N VAL A 133 5.70 -14.79 0.16
CA VAL A 133 5.57 -13.77 1.21
C VAL A 133 6.33 -12.51 0.78
N GLU A 134 5.60 -11.42 0.54
CA GLU A 134 6.13 -10.10 0.25
C GLU A 134 6.23 -9.30 1.57
N VAL A 135 7.42 -8.81 1.91
CA VAL A 135 7.69 -8.05 3.14
C VAL A 135 8.28 -6.70 2.79
N GLN A 136 7.62 -5.62 3.15
CA GLN A 136 8.15 -4.27 3.01
C GLN A 136 8.71 -3.80 4.36
N ALA A 137 10.02 -3.54 4.43
CA ALA A 137 10.70 -3.25 5.68
C ALA A 137 11.79 -2.18 5.57
N GLU A 138 11.95 -1.38 6.62
CA GLU A 138 12.88 -0.26 6.76
C GLU A 138 13.78 -0.46 8.00
N ALA A 139 15.08 -0.25 7.86
CA ALA A 139 16.03 -0.30 8.97
C ALA A 139 15.98 0.99 9.80
N MET A 140 15.71 0.87 11.11
CA MET A 140 15.59 1.98 12.06
C MET A 140 16.95 2.37 12.69
N GLY A 141 17.98 2.42 11.84
CA GLY A 141 19.38 2.66 12.20
C GLY A 141 20.27 1.42 12.07
N GLY A 142 21.59 1.62 12.07
CA GLY A 142 22.57 0.52 11.95
C GLY A 142 22.47 -0.28 10.65
N LYS A 143 23.12 -1.45 10.63
CA LYS A 143 22.77 -2.56 9.73
C LYS A 143 21.63 -3.34 10.40
N ALA A 144 20.65 -3.79 9.63
CA ALA A 144 19.53 -4.54 10.17
C ALA A 144 19.19 -5.77 9.30
N ALA A 145 18.70 -6.82 9.94
CA ALA A 145 18.33 -8.08 9.31
C ALA A 145 17.03 -8.59 9.93
N LEU A 146 16.23 -9.31 9.15
CA LEU A 146 14.89 -9.77 9.52
C LEU A 146 14.71 -11.24 9.13
N ASP A 147 14.30 -12.04 10.10
CA ASP A 147 13.88 -13.43 9.89
C ASP A 147 12.36 -13.48 9.85
N ILE A 148 11.82 -14.16 8.84
CA ILE A 148 10.40 -14.42 8.67
C ILE A 148 10.16 -15.91 8.81
N ASN A 149 9.41 -16.29 9.84
CA ASN A 149 9.12 -17.68 10.13
C ASN A 149 7.68 -17.97 9.69
N ALA A 150 7.54 -18.77 8.63
CA ALA A 150 6.24 -19.24 8.16
C ALA A 150 5.86 -20.55 8.82
N ILE A 151 4.62 -20.63 9.26
CA ILE A 151 4.09 -21.77 10.01
C ILE A 151 2.98 -22.42 9.19
N SER A 152 3.01 -23.75 9.07
CA SER A 152 2.01 -24.55 8.37
C SER A 152 1.69 -25.83 9.14
N ASN A 153 0.48 -26.34 8.99
CA ASN A 153 0.08 -27.63 9.55
C ASN A 153 0.38 -28.81 8.61
N SER A 154 0.78 -28.54 7.36
CA SER A 154 0.95 -29.57 6.33
C SER A 154 2.39 -30.07 6.21
N GLU A 155 3.35 -29.16 6.03
CA GLU A 155 4.78 -29.48 5.90
C GLU A 155 5.65 -28.25 6.22
N ILE A 156 6.97 -28.43 6.35
CA ILE A 156 7.92 -27.34 6.64
C ILE A 156 8.00 -26.37 5.45
N PRO A 157 7.57 -25.10 5.60
CA PRO A 157 7.67 -24.12 4.53
C PRO A 157 9.15 -23.80 4.23
N LYS A 158 9.62 -24.04 3.01
CA LYS A 158 10.97 -23.65 2.61
C LYS A 158 10.90 -22.31 1.89
N LEU A 159 11.40 -21.26 2.54
CA LEU A 159 11.41 -19.89 2.04
C LEU A 159 12.77 -19.56 1.44
N ASN A 160 12.78 -19.19 0.17
CA ASN A 160 13.97 -18.69 -0.50
C ASN A 160 13.80 -17.19 -0.74
N LEU A 161 14.77 -16.40 -0.28
CA LEU A 161 14.85 -15.01 -0.69
C LEU A 161 15.16 -15.00 -2.19
N ARG A 162 14.21 -14.53 -2.99
CA ARG A 162 14.48 -14.22 -4.40
C ARG A 162 15.52 -13.11 -4.40
N GLY A 163 16.64 -13.33 -5.10
CA GLY A 163 17.86 -12.52 -5.01
C GLY A 163 17.61 -11.01 -5.01
N GLU A 164 18.58 -10.25 -4.51
CA GLU A 164 18.56 -8.78 -4.29
C GLU A 164 18.01 -7.93 -5.47
N GLU A 165 17.73 -8.51 -6.64
CA GLU A 165 17.02 -7.89 -7.75
C GLU A 165 15.54 -7.55 -7.48
N VAL A 166 14.90 -8.11 -6.44
CA VAL A 166 13.57 -7.63 -5.99
C VAL A 166 13.68 -6.55 -4.90
N ALA A 167 14.88 -6.27 -4.41
CA ALA A 167 15.11 -5.01 -3.73
C ALA A 167 14.91 -3.92 -4.79
N CYS A 168 14.03 -2.98 -4.50
CA CYS A 168 13.49 -1.95 -5.38
C CYS A 168 14.50 -0.89 -5.87
N LYS A 169 15.76 -1.28 -6.12
CA LYS A 169 16.88 -0.52 -6.67
C LYS A 169 18.06 -1.50 -6.76
N LYS A 170 18.64 -1.76 -7.94
CA LYS A 170 19.77 -0.95 -8.45
C LYS A 170 19.99 -1.02 -9.96
N ASN A 171 19.35 -1.94 -10.70
CA ASN A 171 19.76 -2.20 -12.08
C ASN A 171 19.34 -1.08 -13.05
N ILE A 172 18.09 -0.59 -12.96
CA ILE A 172 17.59 0.35 -13.99
C ILE A 172 18.08 1.78 -13.81
N ASP A 173 18.22 2.29 -12.59
CA ASP A 173 18.84 3.61 -12.36
C ASP A 173 20.27 3.63 -12.91
N ALA A 174 21.03 2.54 -12.73
CA ALA A 174 22.39 2.42 -13.25
C ALA A 174 22.41 2.32 -14.78
N THR A 175 21.54 1.49 -15.38
CA THR A 175 21.43 1.38 -16.84
C THR A 175 21.01 2.71 -17.47
N LEU A 176 20.00 3.39 -16.93
CA LEU A 176 19.58 4.71 -17.43
C LEU A 176 20.71 5.73 -17.31
N LYS A 177 21.48 5.71 -16.23
CA LYS A 177 22.65 6.58 -16.07
C LYS A 177 23.71 6.32 -17.14
N GLU A 178 24.04 5.06 -17.41
CA GLU A 178 25.01 4.69 -18.45
C GLU A 178 24.57 5.20 -19.83
N HIS A 179 23.30 5.01 -20.20
CA HIS A 179 22.77 5.55 -21.45
C HIS A 179 22.76 7.09 -21.45
N LEU A 180 22.43 7.73 -20.32
CA LEU A 180 22.42 9.19 -20.21
C LEU A 180 23.81 9.80 -20.40
N ASP A 181 24.86 9.20 -19.85
CA ASP A 181 26.23 9.69 -19.98
C ASP A 181 26.64 9.73 -21.47
N VAL A 182 26.28 8.71 -22.24
CA VAL A 182 26.52 8.66 -23.69
C VAL A 182 25.69 9.73 -24.43
N VAL A 183 24.41 9.90 -24.08
CA VAL A 183 23.55 10.94 -24.64
C VAL A 183 24.15 12.34 -24.42
N GLN A 184 24.68 12.62 -23.23
CA GLN A 184 25.27 13.91 -22.90
C GLN A 184 26.55 14.20 -23.71
N VAL A 185 27.41 13.18 -23.91
CA VAL A 185 28.62 13.32 -24.74
C VAL A 185 28.25 13.73 -26.17
N TRP A 186 27.25 13.08 -26.76
CA TRP A 186 26.83 13.38 -28.12
C TRP A 186 26.05 14.68 -28.25
N ALA A 187 25.26 15.05 -27.23
CA ALA A 187 24.62 16.37 -27.16
C ALA A 187 25.65 17.49 -27.19
N GLY A 188 26.70 17.39 -26.36
CA GLY A 188 27.79 18.37 -26.33
C GLY A 188 28.50 18.49 -27.68
N ARG A 189 28.78 17.37 -28.35
CA ARG A 189 29.37 17.37 -29.70
C ARG A 189 28.47 18.03 -30.74
N ALA A 190 27.17 17.77 -30.69
CA ALA A 190 26.21 18.37 -31.60
C ALA A 190 26.10 19.88 -31.40
N GLU A 191 26.00 20.35 -30.16
CA GLU A 191 25.80 21.77 -29.85
C GLU A 191 27.08 22.63 -30.02
N VAL A 192 28.28 22.05 -29.87
CA VAL A 192 29.56 22.77 -30.13
C VAL A 192 29.91 22.82 -31.62
N SER A 193 29.34 21.93 -32.43
CA SER A 193 29.64 21.90 -33.87
C SER A 193 29.02 23.09 -34.59
N ALA A 194 29.70 23.58 -35.64
CA ALA A 194 29.19 24.68 -36.45
C ALA A 194 27.85 24.30 -37.12
N PRO A 195 26.83 25.17 -37.08
CA PRO A 195 25.54 24.90 -37.73
C PRO A 195 25.70 24.60 -39.23
N GLY A 196 25.05 23.54 -39.70
CA GLY A 196 25.09 23.03 -41.07
C GLY A 196 26.27 22.11 -41.39
N SER A 197 27.27 21.99 -40.50
CA SER A 197 28.49 21.22 -40.77
C SER A 197 28.26 19.71 -40.86
N ILE A 198 29.18 18.99 -41.52
CA ILE A 198 29.14 17.52 -41.57
C ILE A 198 29.29 16.94 -40.15
N GLN A 199 30.10 17.58 -39.32
CA GLN A 199 30.31 17.23 -37.91
C GLN A 199 29.02 17.35 -37.10
N GLU A 200 28.28 18.46 -37.25
CA GLU A 200 26.98 18.63 -36.57
C GLU A 200 25.98 17.57 -37.04
N LYS A 201 25.88 17.31 -38.35
CA LYS A 201 24.97 16.29 -38.89
C LYS A 201 25.28 14.89 -38.37
N TYR A 202 26.56 14.52 -38.33
CA TYR A 202 27.00 13.23 -37.78
C TYR A 202 26.74 13.13 -36.27
N ALA A 203 27.14 14.15 -35.50
CA ALA A 203 26.90 14.17 -34.06
C ALA A 203 25.40 14.14 -33.71
N THR A 204 24.58 14.86 -34.48
CA THR A 204 23.11 14.85 -34.34
C THR A 204 22.52 13.48 -34.62
N LYS A 205 23.01 12.77 -35.66
CA LYS A 205 22.56 11.42 -35.98
C LYS A 205 22.85 10.45 -34.84
N GLU A 206 24.07 10.45 -34.32
CA GLU A 206 24.48 9.59 -33.21
C GLU A 206 23.74 9.96 -31.92
N PHE A 207 23.61 11.25 -31.62
CA PHE A 207 22.82 11.75 -30.49
C PHE A 207 21.38 11.23 -30.54
N ASN A 208 20.70 11.36 -31.68
CA ASN A 208 19.34 10.87 -31.84
C ASN A 208 19.23 9.34 -31.68
N ARG A 209 20.24 8.58 -32.11
CA ARG A 209 20.29 7.13 -31.87
C ARG A 209 20.27 6.83 -30.37
N TYR A 210 21.17 7.44 -29.60
CA TYR A 210 21.28 7.20 -28.16
C TYR A 210 20.08 7.72 -27.37
N VAL A 211 19.46 8.82 -27.81
CA VAL A 211 18.19 9.30 -27.24
C VAL A 211 17.09 8.26 -27.42
N ASN A 212 16.98 7.67 -28.61
CA ASN A 212 15.99 6.62 -28.89
C ASN A 212 16.26 5.35 -28.07
N GLU A 213 17.53 4.96 -27.90
CA GLU A 213 17.93 3.86 -27.03
C GLU A 213 17.54 4.13 -25.57
N PHE A 214 17.86 5.31 -25.04
CA PHE A 214 17.46 5.72 -23.68
C PHE A 214 15.94 5.64 -23.48
N ILE A 215 15.17 6.21 -24.42
CA ILE A 215 13.70 6.16 -24.38
C ILE A 215 13.19 4.72 -24.48
N SER A 216 13.84 3.88 -25.29
CA SER A 216 13.49 2.47 -25.42
C SER A 216 13.69 1.73 -24.10
N VAL A 217 14.83 1.94 -23.41
CA VAL A 217 15.08 1.35 -22.08
C VAL A 217 14.02 1.79 -21.08
N LEU A 218 13.70 3.08 -21.07
CA LEU A 218 12.66 3.64 -20.20
C LEU A 218 11.27 3.02 -20.45
N LYS A 219 10.97 2.60 -21.69
CA LYS A 219 9.69 1.98 -22.08
C LYS A 219 9.66 0.45 -21.96
N ALA A 220 10.82 -0.20 -22.05
CA ALA A 220 10.93 -1.65 -22.19
C ALA A 220 10.49 -2.40 -20.94
N ASP A 221 10.73 -1.83 -19.75
CA ASP A 221 10.43 -2.49 -18.49
C ASP A 221 9.33 -1.76 -17.69
N LYS A 222 8.07 -2.05 -18.04
CA LYS A 222 6.90 -1.56 -17.29
C LYS A 222 6.80 -2.15 -15.88
N ALA A 223 7.63 -3.13 -15.53
CA ALA A 223 7.61 -3.81 -14.24
C ALA A 223 8.74 -3.33 -13.31
N ALA A 224 9.79 -2.70 -13.84
CA ALA A 224 10.90 -2.20 -13.07
C ALA A 224 11.09 -0.71 -13.38
N PHE A 225 10.38 0.12 -12.63
CA PHE A 225 10.56 1.56 -12.76
C PHE A 225 11.87 1.98 -12.10
N ALA A 226 12.53 2.95 -12.73
CA ALA A 226 13.55 3.75 -12.09
C ALA A 226 13.00 4.37 -10.80
N SER A 227 13.87 4.60 -9.82
CA SER A 227 13.40 5.16 -8.57
C SER A 227 12.77 6.53 -8.75
N THR A 228 11.75 6.84 -7.97
CA THR A 228 11.09 8.16 -7.99
C THR A 228 12.09 9.30 -7.83
N GLU A 229 13.05 9.15 -6.93
CA GLU A 229 14.07 10.17 -6.69
C GLU A 229 14.92 10.41 -7.96
N TYR A 230 15.34 9.34 -8.63
CA TYR A 230 16.15 9.44 -9.83
C TYR A 230 15.33 9.97 -11.02
N THR A 231 14.10 9.52 -11.20
CA THR A 231 13.19 10.04 -12.25
C THR A 231 12.87 11.52 -12.03
N VAL A 232 12.62 11.99 -10.81
CA VAL A 232 12.48 13.43 -10.51
C VAL A 232 13.75 14.20 -10.84
N THR A 233 14.93 13.61 -10.59
CA THR A 233 16.23 14.20 -10.97
C THR A 233 16.35 14.32 -12.49
N LEU A 234 16.02 13.26 -13.24
CA LEU A 234 16.02 13.25 -14.70
C LEU A 234 15.04 14.28 -15.28
N LEU A 235 13.83 14.38 -14.73
CA LEU A 235 12.82 15.36 -15.16
C LEU A 235 13.34 16.79 -15.05
N ASN A 236 13.96 17.12 -13.91
CA ASN A 236 14.57 18.43 -13.72
C ASN A 236 15.73 18.66 -14.69
N PHE A 237 16.63 17.67 -14.81
CA PHE A 237 17.75 17.74 -15.72
C PHE A 237 17.30 17.99 -17.17
N PHE A 238 16.35 17.20 -17.67
CA PHE A 238 15.86 17.35 -19.05
C PHE A 238 15.10 18.65 -19.27
N ALA A 239 14.32 19.13 -18.31
CA ALA A 239 13.66 20.43 -18.42
C ALA A 239 14.68 21.58 -18.48
N GLU A 240 15.71 21.56 -17.63
CA GLU A 240 16.79 22.56 -17.64
C GLU A 240 17.61 22.52 -18.93
N ARG A 241 17.90 21.32 -19.45
CA ARG A 241 18.60 21.14 -20.73
C ARG A 241 17.75 21.58 -21.93
N HIS A 242 16.46 21.29 -21.93
CA HIS A 242 15.52 21.80 -22.94
C HIS A 242 15.49 23.33 -22.96
N ASN A 243 15.53 23.96 -21.78
CA ASN A 243 15.53 25.42 -21.69
C ASN A 243 16.82 26.07 -22.22
N THR A 244 17.96 25.40 -22.04
CA THR A 244 19.29 25.92 -22.40
C THR A 244 19.75 25.55 -23.82
N ALA A 245 19.26 24.45 -24.40
CA ALA A 245 19.56 24.05 -25.76
C ALA A 245 19.15 25.11 -26.79
N ARG A 246 19.88 25.24 -27.90
CA ARG A 246 19.49 26.16 -28.99
C ARG A 246 18.08 25.82 -29.48
N ALA A 247 17.22 26.83 -29.64
CA ALA A 247 15.85 26.64 -30.10
C ALA A 247 15.80 25.84 -31.42
N GLU A 248 14.89 24.86 -31.48
CA GLU A 248 14.67 23.99 -32.65
C GLU A 248 15.88 23.10 -33.03
N SER A 249 16.93 23.04 -32.19
CA SER A 249 18.02 22.10 -32.39
C SER A 249 17.57 20.66 -32.12
N ALA A 250 18.36 19.69 -32.58
CA ALA A 250 18.11 18.30 -32.23
C ALA A 250 18.13 18.08 -30.70
N ALA A 251 19.01 18.78 -29.98
CA ALA A 251 19.07 18.72 -28.52
C ALA A 251 17.79 19.27 -27.86
N ASP A 252 17.25 20.38 -28.38
CA ASP A 252 15.98 20.96 -27.91
C ASP A 252 14.84 19.94 -28.00
N VAL A 253 14.66 19.32 -29.17
CA VAL A 253 13.62 18.32 -29.42
C VAL A 253 13.85 17.07 -28.57
N ALA A 254 15.08 16.59 -28.49
CA ALA A 254 15.42 15.38 -27.74
C ALA A 254 15.22 15.55 -26.23
N TYR A 255 15.67 16.65 -25.63
CA TYR A 255 15.49 16.89 -24.20
C TYR A 255 14.01 17.04 -23.83
N LYS A 256 13.21 17.70 -24.67
CA LYS A 256 11.76 17.72 -24.51
C LYS A 256 11.17 16.31 -24.54
N ASN A 257 11.55 15.49 -25.52
CA ASN A 257 11.04 14.12 -25.66
C ASN A 257 11.44 13.24 -24.47
N MET A 258 12.71 13.28 -24.05
CA MET A 258 13.18 12.53 -22.88
C MET A 258 12.48 12.97 -21.60
N ALA A 259 12.24 14.27 -21.42
CA ALA A 259 11.47 14.79 -20.28
C ALA A 259 10.04 14.24 -20.28
N MET A 260 9.34 14.29 -21.41
CA MET A 260 7.97 13.81 -21.54
C MET A 260 7.86 12.29 -21.34
N GLU A 261 8.77 11.51 -21.92
CA GLU A 261 8.76 10.06 -21.78
C GLU A 261 9.11 9.64 -20.36
N THR A 262 10.11 10.29 -19.74
CA THR A 262 10.43 10.07 -18.32
C THR A 262 9.24 10.41 -17.43
N PHE A 263 8.47 11.46 -17.78
CA PHE A 263 7.28 11.83 -17.03
C PHE A 263 6.16 10.81 -17.19
N ASN A 264 5.96 10.27 -18.39
CA ASN A 264 4.99 9.20 -18.62
C ASN A 264 5.35 7.94 -17.82
N ALA A 265 6.62 7.53 -17.83
CA ALA A 265 7.09 6.41 -17.01
C ALA A 265 6.91 6.68 -15.51
N PHE A 266 7.20 7.90 -15.07
CA PHE A 266 6.97 8.33 -13.70
C PHE A 266 5.48 8.24 -13.29
N LEU A 267 4.55 8.75 -14.11
CA LEU A 267 3.12 8.67 -13.83
C LEU A 267 2.62 7.21 -13.79
N LEU A 268 3.11 6.35 -14.69
CA LEU A 268 2.80 4.93 -14.68
C LEU A 268 3.29 4.26 -13.40
N ALA A 269 4.51 4.60 -12.95
CA ALA A 269 5.05 4.10 -11.69
C ALA A 269 4.14 4.49 -10.51
N LEU A 270 3.68 5.74 -10.45
CA LEU A 270 2.77 6.23 -9.41
C LEU A 270 1.39 5.55 -9.42
N GLN A 271 0.90 5.14 -10.59
CA GLN A 271 -0.39 4.47 -10.75
C GLN A 271 -0.32 2.97 -10.47
N SER A 272 0.85 2.36 -10.70
CA SER A 272 1.07 0.96 -10.46
C SER A 272 1.08 0.68 -8.95
N ASP A 273 0.29 -0.28 -8.48
CA ASP A 273 0.33 -0.76 -7.07
C ASP A 273 1.59 -1.61 -6.83
N GLN A 274 2.73 -1.16 -7.37
CA GLN A 274 4.00 -1.80 -7.17
C GLN A 274 4.47 -1.49 -5.76
N THR A 275 4.64 -2.58 -5.01
CA THR A 275 5.07 -2.68 -3.62
C THR A 275 6.42 -2.00 -3.34
N CYS A 276 7.16 -1.66 -4.39
CA CYS A 276 8.47 -1.04 -4.35
C CYS A 276 8.49 0.49 -4.30
N TYR A 277 7.42 1.15 -4.75
CA TYR A 277 7.40 2.60 -4.95
C TYR A 277 6.07 3.19 -4.52
N ASN A 278 5.58 2.79 -3.34
CA ASN A 278 4.33 3.33 -2.83
C ASN A 278 4.53 4.78 -2.35
N ILE A 279 4.33 5.71 -3.26
CA ILE A 279 4.29 7.14 -2.94
C ILE A 279 2.88 7.48 -2.57
N GLY A 280 2.70 7.81 -1.30
CA GLY A 280 1.42 8.27 -0.83
C GLY A 280 1.03 9.63 -1.43
N SER A 281 -0.23 9.98 -1.28
CA SER A 281 -0.83 11.26 -1.68
C SER A 281 -0.01 12.46 -1.18
N GLU A 282 0.50 12.43 0.06
CA GLU A 282 1.37 13.46 0.63
C GLU A 282 2.72 13.58 -0.10
N GLY A 283 3.33 12.45 -0.47
CA GLY A 283 4.56 12.43 -1.26
C GLY A 283 4.35 13.01 -2.66
N MET A 284 3.22 12.69 -3.30
CA MET A 284 2.83 13.27 -4.58
C MET A 284 2.60 14.79 -4.48
N ILE A 285 1.93 15.26 -3.41
CA ILE A 285 1.74 16.70 -3.13
C ILE A 285 3.09 17.41 -3.02
N LYS A 286 4.06 16.82 -2.31
CA LYS A 286 5.40 17.39 -2.16
C LYS A 286 6.10 17.53 -3.51
N ILE A 287 6.11 16.47 -4.32
CA ILE A 287 6.72 16.49 -5.66
C ILE A 287 6.05 17.54 -6.55
N ALA A 288 4.71 17.59 -6.58
CA ALA A 288 3.97 18.57 -7.36
C ALA A 288 4.27 20.01 -6.90
N THR A 289 4.39 20.24 -5.59
CA THR A 289 4.75 21.55 -5.02
C THR A 289 6.18 21.96 -5.42
N ASP A 290 7.12 21.03 -5.43
CA ASP A 290 8.50 21.33 -5.84
C ASP A 290 8.60 21.62 -7.35
N PHE A 291 7.81 20.95 -8.19
CA PHE A 291 7.67 21.33 -9.60
C PHE A 291 6.96 22.67 -9.78
N GLN A 292 5.96 23.00 -8.96
CA GLN A 292 5.31 24.31 -8.98
C GLN A 292 6.31 25.43 -8.64
N LYS A 293 7.16 25.27 -7.63
CA LYS A 293 8.22 26.25 -7.32
C LYS A 293 9.16 26.46 -8.51
N ARG A 294 9.49 25.38 -9.23
CA ARG A 294 10.31 25.46 -10.45
C ARG A 294 9.57 26.13 -11.61
N LEU A 295 8.28 25.87 -11.76
CA LEU A 295 7.41 26.56 -12.72
C LEU A 295 7.44 28.08 -12.48
N GLU A 296 7.22 28.50 -11.23
CA GLU A 296 7.17 29.90 -10.81
C GLU A 296 8.53 30.59 -10.89
N GLY A 297 9.61 29.86 -10.59
CA GLY A 297 10.98 30.37 -10.69
C GLY A 297 11.48 30.56 -12.12
N ASN A 298 10.84 29.94 -13.11
CA ASN A 298 11.17 30.14 -14.53
C ASN A 298 10.43 31.34 -15.13
N LYS A 299 11.12 32.06 -16.05
CA LYS A 299 10.54 33.18 -16.79
C LYS A 299 9.24 32.74 -17.53
N PRO A 300 8.23 33.61 -17.69
CA PRO A 300 6.95 33.25 -18.31
C PRO A 300 7.06 32.63 -19.71
N ASP A 301 8.06 33.03 -20.48
CA ASP A 301 8.36 32.58 -21.85
C ASP A 301 9.34 31.38 -21.90
N SER A 302 9.82 30.91 -20.75
CA SER A 302 10.75 29.78 -20.68
C SER A 302 10.12 28.50 -21.21
N ARG A 303 10.89 27.77 -22.01
CA ARG A 303 10.51 26.43 -22.51
C ARG A 303 10.38 25.40 -21.39
N ALA A 304 11.22 25.47 -20.35
CA ALA A 304 11.09 24.61 -19.17
C ALA A 304 9.76 24.82 -18.43
N ARG A 305 9.25 26.06 -18.41
CA ARG A 305 7.98 26.38 -17.74
C ARG A 305 6.84 25.52 -18.27
N LYS A 306 6.72 25.36 -19.59
CA LYS A 306 5.68 24.51 -20.21
C LYS A 306 5.79 23.04 -19.79
N LEU A 307 7.00 22.52 -19.59
CA LEU A 307 7.20 21.16 -19.10
C LEU A 307 6.77 21.02 -17.64
N TYR A 308 7.18 21.94 -16.76
CA TYR A 308 6.77 21.92 -15.37
C TYR A 308 5.26 22.05 -15.20
N GLU A 309 4.58 22.82 -16.06
CA GLU A 309 3.12 22.94 -16.05
C GLU A 309 2.46 21.58 -16.31
N VAL A 310 2.93 20.87 -17.34
CA VAL A 310 2.49 19.49 -17.64
C VAL A 310 2.75 18.57 -16.45
N PHE A 311 3.91 18.70 -15.81
CA PHE A 311 4.27 17.84 -14.67
C PHE A 311 3.35 18.05 -13.46
N VAL A 312 3.14 19.32 -13.10
CA VAL A 312 2.26 19.72 -12.00
C VAL A 312 0.83 19.24 -12.24
N VAL A 313 0.27 19.51 -13.42
CA VAL A 313 -1.10 19.11 -13.77
C VAL A 313 -1.24 17.58 -13.81
N GLY A 314 -0.27 16.87 -14.36
CA GLY A 314 -0.29 15.41 -14.45
C GLY A 314 -0.30 14.74 -13.08
N ILE A 315 0.57 15.17 -12.17
CA ILE A 315 0.61 14.64 -10.79
C ILE A 315 -0.64 15.05 -10.02
N GLY A 316 -1.08 16.31 -10.16
CA GLY A 316 -2.27 16.85 -9.50
C GLY A 316 -3.53 16.01 -9.71
N LYS A 317 -3.69 15.42 -10.89
CA LYS A 317 -4.82 14.54 -11.25
C LYS A 317 -4.77 13.16 -10.57
N LEU A 318 -3.59 12.68 -10.16
CA LEU A 318 -3.44 11.37 -9.53
C LEU A 318 -3.64 11.40 -8.01
N ILE A 319 -3.30 12.53 -7.37
CA ILE A 319 -3.35 12.69 -5.91
C ILE A 319 -4.71 12.27 -5.30
N PRO A 320 -5.88 12.74 -5.80
CA PRO A 320 -7.16 12.37 -5.20
C PRO A 320 -7.46 10.87 -5.31
N THR A 321 -7.03 10.23 -6.39
CA THR A 321 -7.24 8.79 -6.59
C THR A 321 -6.37 7.98 -5.63
N GLN A 322 -5.10 8.35 -5.46
CA GLN A 322 -4.23 7.70 -4.50
C GLN A 322 -4.73 7.90 -3.06
N TYR A 323 -5.16 9.12 -2.72
CA TYR A 323 -5.71 9.42 -1.41
C TYR A 323 -6.95 8.57 -1.08
N ARG A 324 -7.85 8.35 -2.04
CA ARG A 324 -9.00 7.45 -1.85
C ARG A 324 -8.59 6.01 -1.54
N LYS A 325 -7.55 5.49 -2.21
CA LYS A 325 -7.00 4.16 -1.90
C LYS A 325 -6.47 4.10 -0.46
N GLU A 326 -5.74 5.13 -0.04
CA GLU A 326 -5.21 5.22 1.33
C GLU A 326 -6.31 5.30 2.38
N LEU A 327 -7.36 6.09 2.14
CA LEU A 327 -8.51 6.18 3.03
C LEU A 327 -9.21 4.83 3.20
N ALA A 328 -9.43 4.11 2.09
CA ALA A 328 -10.04 2.78 2.12
C ALA A 328 -9.20 1.77 2.93
N ALA A 329 -7.87 1.85 2.84
CA ALA A 329 -6.96 0.98 3.58
C ALA A 329 -6.91 1.28 5.08
N LYS A 330 -7.15 2.52 5.50
CA LYS A 330 -7.03 2.95 6.92
C LYS A 330 -8.21 2.52 7.80
N ASN A 331 -9.36 2.17 7.22
CA ASN A 331 -10.59 1.82 7.95
C ASN A 331 -10.90 2.77 9.12
N LEU A 332 -10.97 4.07 8.82
CA LEU A 332 -11.14 5.14 9.81
C LEU A 332 -12.49 5.07 10.51
N THR A 333 -12.52 5.47 11.79
CA THR A 333 -13.76 5.78 12.50
C THR A 333 -14.39 7.07 11.98
N PHE A 334 -15.67 7.31 12.30
CA PHE A 334 -16.37 8.54 11.93
C PHE A 334 -15.57 9.80 12.29
N ARG A 335 -15.16 9.94 13.56
CA ARG A 335 -14.41 11.11 14.05
C ARG A 335 -13.06 11.28 13.34
N GLN A 336 -12.37 10.17 13.04
CA GLN A 336 -11.08 10.23 12.36
C GLN A 336 -11.24 10.70 10.91
N ALA A 337 -12.21 10.15 10.19
CA ALA A 337 -12.50 10.55 8.81
C ALA A 337 -13.02 12.00 8.73
N ASP A 338 -13.83 12.44 9.70
CA ASP A 338 -14.29 13.84 9.80
C ASP A 338 -13.13 14.82 9.98
N ASN A 339 -12.18 14.50 10.88
CA ASN A 339 -11.00 15.33 11.10
C ASN A 339 -10.09 15.37 9.86
N GLU A 340 -9.97 14.28 9.11
CA GLU A 340 -9.29 14.27 7.81
C GLU A 340 -10.00 15.16 6.78
N GLY A 341 -11.33 15.10 6.71
CA GLY A 341 -12.13 15.98 5.85
C GLY A 341 -11.92 17.46 6.18
N HIS A 342 -11.93 17.81 7.46
CA HIS A 342 -11.69 19.17 7.94
C HIS A 342 -10.27 19.65 7.64
N LYS A 343 -9.25 18.79 7.82
CA LYS A 343 -7.85 19.11 7.50
C LYS A 343 -7.72 19.62 6.06
N TYR A 344 -8.28 18.90 5.09
CA TYR A 344 -8.21 19.32 3.68
C TYR A 344 -9.17 20.46 3.35
N TYR A 345 -10.34 20.54 4.00
CA TYR A 345 -11.25 21.67 3.84
C TYR A 345 -10.59 23.00 4.23
N LYS A 346 -9.88 23.01 5.36
CA LYS A 346 -9.11 24.18 5.81
C LYS A 346 -8.03 24.58 4.79
N LEU A 347 -7.39 23.62 4.14
CA LEU A 347 -6.44 23.90 3.06
C LEU A 347 -7.14 24.51 1.84
N VAL A 348 -8.38 24.15 1.53
CA VAL A 348 -9.16 24.78 0.45
C VAL A 348 -9.50 26.23 0.78
N THR A 349 -10.00 26.48 1.99
CA THR A 349 -10.47 27.83 2.39
C THR A 349 -9.32 28.81 2.58
N THR A 350 -8.17 28.34 3.07
CA THR A 350 -6.96 29.17 3.24
C THR A 350 -6.13 29.31 1.96
N SER A 351 -6.37 28.48 0.94
CA SER A 351 -5.66 28.57 -0.34
C SER A 351 -6.15 29.72 -1.21
N LYS A 352 -5.21 30.45 -1.80
CA LYS A 352 -5.49 31.45 -2.83
C LYS A 352 -6.28 30.84 -3.99
N PRO A 353 -7.12 31.62 -4.71
CA PRO A 353 -7.95 31.11 -5.81
C PRO A 353 -7.16 30.43 -6.93
N ASP A 354 -5.94 30.88 -7.17
CA ASP A 354 -5.01 30.41 -8.19
C ASP A 354 -4.09 29.27 -7.73
N ASN A 355 -4.23 28.80 -6.48
CA ASN A 355 -3.42 27.69 -5.98
C ASN A 355 -3.77 26.40 -6.76
N PHE A 356 -2.78 25.83 -7.43
CA PHE A 356 -2.95 24.64 -8.27
C PHE A 356 -3.46 23.41 -7.49
N LEU A 357 -3.21 23.32 -6.17
CA LEU A 357 -3.70 22.23 -5.32
C LEU A 357 -5.11 22.47 -4.77
N LYS A 358 -5.72 23.64 -4.98
CA LYS A 358 -7.02 23.96 -4.36
C LYS A 358 -8.10 22.96 -4.74
N ALA A 359 -8.21 22.62 -6.03
CA ALA A 359 -9.14 21.60 -6.51
C ALA A 359 -8.80 20.20 -5.95
N THR A 360 -7.50 19.85 -5.89
CA THR A 360 -7.04 18.59 -5.29
C THR A 360 -7.44 18.47 -3.82
N HIS A 361 -7.23 19.52 -3.02
CA HIS A 361 -7.65 19.54 -1.61
C HIS A 361 -9.17 19.46 -1.45
N GLN A 362 -9.93 20.06 -2.39
CA GLN A 362 -11.39 19.97 -2.39
C GLN A 362 -11.85 18.53 -2.62
N ASP A 363 -11.26 17.82 -3.58
CA ASP A 363 -11.58 16.41 -3.84
C ASP A 363 -11.17 15.49 -2.68
N MET A 364 -10.02 15.75 -2.06
CA MET A 364 -9.55 15.01 -0.87
C MET A 364 -10.49 15.25 0.32
N SER A 365 -10.88 16.49 0.58
CA SER A 365 -11.84 16.83 1.63
C SER A 365 -13.18 16.12 1.41
N ALA A 366 -13.73 16.20 0.20
CA ALA A 366 -14.98 15.52 -0.17
C ALA A 366 -14.88 13.99 0.02
N SER A 367 -13.76 13.39 -0.38
CA SER A 367 -13.53 11.95 -0.23
C SER A 367 -13.47 11.52 1.24
N ALA A 368 -12.80 12.28 2.10
CA ALA A 368 -12.72 11.98 3.53
C ALA A 368 -14.08 12.14 4.22
N TYR A 369 -14.84 13.19 3.89
CA TYR A 369 -16.20 13.35 4.41
C TYR A 369 -17.16 12.26 3.94
N ALA A 370 -17.03 11.76 2.71
CA ALA A 370 -17.81 10.60 2.24
C ALA A 370 -17.49 9.33 3.06
N VAL A 371 -16.22 9.12 3.43
CA VAL A 371 -15.83 8.01 4.32
C VAL A 371 -16.38 8.21 5.73
N ALA A 372 -16.38 9.45 6.24
CA ALA A 372 -16.97 9.77 7.53
C ALA A 372 -18.48 9.46 7.54
N GLU A 373 -19.21 9.86 6.50
CA GLU A 373 -20.63 9.57 6.32
C GLU A 373 -20.91 8.05 6.35
N GLN A 374 -20.10 7.26 5.65
CA GLN A 374 -20.21 5.79 5.65
C GLN A 374 -19.85 5.16 7.00
N ALA A 375 -18.86 5.70 7.72
CA ALA A 375 -18.50 5.25 9.06
C ALA A 375 -19.64 5.56 10.04
N LEU A 376 -20.21 6.76 10.00
CA LEU A 376 -21.34 7.16 10.85
C LEU A 376 -22.55 6.24 10.66
N ASN A 377 -22.91 5.96 9.41
CA ASN A 377 -24.00 5.03 9.07
C ASN A 377 -23.81 3.61 9.64
N ARG A 378 -22.57 3.19 9.88
CA ARG A 378 -22.26 1.90 10.51
C ARG A 378 -22.30 2.01 12.02
N GLU A 379 -21.65 3.01 12.58
CA GLU A 379 -21.52 3.20 14.03
C GLU A 379 -22.88 3.50 14.70
N VAL A 380 -23.72 4.33 14.06
CA VAL A 380 -25.01 4.78 14.63
C VAL A 380 -25.97 3.64 14.92
N LYS A 381 -25.85 2.50 14.20
CA LYS A 381 -26.66 1.29 14.40
C LYS A 381 -26.40 0.62 15.75
N THR A 382 -25.25 0.90 16.35
CA THR A 382 -24.81 0.34 17.63
C THR A 382 -24.83 1.35 18.77
N MET A 383 -25.14 2.62 18.48
CA MET A 383 -25.17 3.69 19.48
C MET A 383 -26.47 3.70 20.29
N THR A 384 -26.36 4.06 21.57
CA THR A 384 -27.53 4.37 22.41
C THR A 384 -28.15 5.72 22.04
N SER A 385 -29.35 6.00 22.55
CA SER A 385 -29.99 7.32 22.34
C SER A 385 -29.17 8.46 22.94
N ASP A 386 -28.58 8.25 24.12
CA ASP A 386 -27.76 9.26 24.79
C ASP A 386 -26.49 9.56 24.00
N GLN A 387 -25.80 8.52 23.52
CA GLN A 387 -24.60 8.67 22.68
C GLN A 387 -24.87 9.44 21.38
N ARG A 388 -26.05 9.22 20.77
CA ARG A 388 -26.46 9.96 19.57
C ARG A 388 -26.74 11.42 19.88
N TYR A 389 -27.42 11.70 21.00
CA TYR A 389 -27.70 13.06 21.43
C TYR A 389 -26.40 13.83 21.72
N GLU A 390 -25.46 13.22 22.43
CA GLU A 390 -24.13 13.80 22.67
C GLU A 390 -23.42 14.13 21.36
N LEU A 391 -23.46 13.24 20.37
CA LEU A 391 -22.84 13.47 19.06
C LEU A 391 -23.54 14.60 18.27
N ILE A 392 -24.86 14.70 18.36
CA ILE A 392 -25.62 15.81 17.76
C ILE A 392 -25.15 17.14 18.36
N VAL A 393 -25.08 17.23 19.69
CA VAL A 393 -24.65 18.47 20.39
C VAL A 393 -23.20 18.81 20.04
N GLU A 394 -22.30 17.82 20.06
CA GLU A 394 -20.89 17.96 19.69
C GLU A 394 -20.77 18.57 18.27
N TYR A 395 -21.47 18.00 17.30
CA TYR A 395 -21.33 18.38 15.89
C TYR A 395 -22.09 19.66 15.54
N GLN A 396 -23.22 19.95 16.17
CA GLN A 396 -23.84 21.28 16.07
C GLN A 396 -22.89 22.36 16.57
N ALA A 397 -22.28 22.17 17.75
CA ALA A 397 -21.31 23.12 18.28
C ALA A 397 -20.10 23.29 17.36
N LYS A 398 -19.55 22.17 16.85
CA LYS A 398 -18.38 22.16 15.95
C LYS A 398 -18.65 22.84 14.61
N TYR A 399 -19.80 22.57 13.99
CA TYR A 399 -20.13 23.03 12.63
C TYR A 399 -20.89 24.36 12.57
N ASN A 400 -21.25 24.95 13.72
CA ASN A 400 -21.74 26.33 13.80
C ASN A 400 -20.68 27.36 13.35
N ASP A 401 -19.42 26.95 13.25
CA ASP A 401 -18.34 27.75 12.65
C ASP A 401 -18.25 27.53 11.13
N ALA A 402 -19.11 28.25 10.39
CA ALA A 402 -19.18 28.17 8.94
C ALA A 402 -17.89 28.62 8.22
N ALA A 403 -16.96 29.30 8.90
CA ALA A 403 -15.66 29.67 8.33
C ALA A 403 -14.69 28.48 8.29
N ASN A 404 -14.85 27.53 9.22
CA ASN A 404 -13.95 26.39 9.39
C ASN A 404 -14.57 25.06 8.98
N TYR A 405 -15.89 24.99 8.81
CA TYR A 405 -16.61 23.76 8.46
C TYR A 405 -17.68 23.98 7.39
N PRO A 406 -17.84 23.02 6.46
CA PRO A 406 -18.90 23.08 5.45
C PRO A 406 -20.27 22.73 6.05
N ALA A 407 -21.21 23.68 6.01
CA ALA A 407 -22.56 23.52 6.54
C ALA A 407 -23.34 22.33 5.92
N GLU A 408 -23.09 22.01 4.66
CA GLU A 408 -23.72 20.88 3.98
C GLU A 408 -23.36 19.54 4.63
N ILE A 409 -22.13 19.39 5.14
CA ILE A 409 -21.68 18.16 5.80
C ILE A 409 -22.34 18.02 7.18
N MET A 410 -22.50 19.12 7.92
CA MET A 410 -23.27 19.14 9.17
C MET A 410 -24.68 18.59 8.96
N MET A 411 -25.38 19.10 7.94
CA MET A 411 -26.75 18.69 7.65
C MET A 411 -26.85 17.19 7.34
N LYS A 412 -25.90 16.64 6.57
CA LYS A 412 -25.85 15.20 6.29
C LYS A 412 -25.69 14.36 7.56
N TYR A 413 -24.79 14.74 8.47
CA TYR A 413 -24.59 14.00 9.71
C TYR A 413 -25.81 14.06 10.62
N LEU A 414 -26.45 15.24 10.74
CA LEU A 414 -27.66 15.42 11.53
C LEU A 414 -28.82 14.57 10.99
N ILE A 415 -28.98 14.48 9.67
CA ILE A 415 -29.97 13.61 9.04
C ILE A 415 -29.73 12.15 9.47
N ILE A 416 -28.52 11.62 9.31
CA ILE A 416 -28.18 10.24 9.68
C ILE A 416 -28.45 9.97 11.17
N LEU A 417 -28.07 10.91 12.05
CA LEU A 417 -28.28 10.79 13.49
C LEU A 417 -29.76 10.83 13.87
N SER A 418 -30.57 11.63 13.16
CA SER A 418 -32.00 11.78 13.42
C SER A 418 -32.85 10.62 12.88
N GLU A 419 -32.57 10.12 11.67
CA GLU A 419 -33.34 9.04 11.02
C GLU A 419 -33.17 7.69 11.72
N SER A 420 -32.03 7.50 12.39
CA SER A 420 -31.74 6.30 13.18
C SER A 420 -32.50 6.28 14.51
N GLY A 421 -33.05 7.43 14.94
CA GLY A 421 -33.80 7.58 16.17
C GLY A 421 -35.23 7.04 16.04
N THR A 422 -35.56 6.01 16.82
CA THR A 422 -36.91 5.44 16.99
C THR A 422 -37.99 6.42 17.47
N LEU A 423 -37.70 7.71 17.60
CA LEU A 423 -38.62 8.75 18.04
C LEU A 423 -39.64 9.18 16.96
N PHE A 424 -39.39 8.94 15.67
CA PHE A 424 -40.36 9.24 14.61
C PHE A 424 -41.39 8.13 14.33
N ARG A 425 -41.35 7.01 15.08
CA ARG A 425 -42.34 5.93 14.94
C ARG A 425 -43.54 6.06 15.90
N ILE A 426 -43.56 7.09 16.76
CA ILE A 426 -44.64 7.32 17.74
C ILE A 426 -45.64 8.39 17.27
N TYR A 427 -45.34 9.11 16.17
CA TYR A 427 -46.27 10.09 15.57
C TYR A 427 -46.51 9.81 14.08
N ARG A 428 -46.91 8.58 13.75
CA ARG A 428 -47.62 8.28 12.50
C ARG A 428 -48.77 7.31 12.75
#